data_AF-A0A1X7SG15-F1
#
_entry.id   AF-A0A1X7SG15-F1
#
_cell.length_a   1.000
_cell.length_b   1.000
_cell.length_c   1.000
_cell.angle_alpha   90.00
_cell.angle_beta   90.00
_cell.angle_gamma   90.00
#
_symmetry.space_group_name_H-M   'P 1'
#
loop_
_entity.id
_entity.type
_entity.pdbx_description
1 polymer ?
#
loop_
_entity_poly.entity_id
_entity_poly.type
_entity_poly.pdbx_seq_one_letter_code
_entity_poly.pdbx_strand_id
1 'polypeptide(L)'
;MLTQNQTLKYLEINNNWYRSIPSSFLSFLTTGLRHNTSLQQLSVSIPLNEEIRTFINVISQNNNLTELKVNFRPDQSYSNCSEEEKKQIMTPLFYEQALHAVTNMLQSHTTIRLLMIVCRDINEESSQPNWIELVQHLYETIFIHPSLEYIQIFTGILTPPLLKDTLKDQKKTLIDRHRKEQPHKPLPIVHLY
;
A
#
# COMPACT_ATOMS: atom_id res chain seq x y z
N MET A 1 -10.71 15.08 -16.54
CA MET A 1 -9.52 15.76 -15.98
C MET A 1 -8.26 14.90 -16.08
N LEU A 2 -8.13 13.77 -15.37
CA LEU A 2 -6.89 12.97 -15.32
C LEU A 2 -6.42 12.46 -16.69
N THR A 3 -7.34 12.01 -17.55
CA THR A 3 -7.05 11.51 -18.90
C THR A 3 -6.49 12.58 -19.84
N GLN A 4 -6.91 13.83 -19.69
CA GLN A 4 -6.57 14.93 -20.61
C GLN A 4 -5.43 15.81 -20.09
N ASN A 5 -5.19 15.80 -18.77
CA ASN A 5 -4.20 16.65 -18.16
C ASN A 5 -2.80 16.01 -18.28
N GLN A 6 -1.98 16.59 -19.15
CA GLN A 6 -0.62 16.14 -19.45
C GLN A 6 0.46 16.81 -18.58
N THR A 7 0.06 17.72 -17.68
CA THR A 7 0.99 18.49 -16.84
C THR A 7 0.81 18.23 -15.35
N LEU A 8 -0.23 17.50 -14.94
CA LEU A 8 -0.52 17.20 -13.54
C LEU A 8 0.61 16.35 -12.95
N LYS A 9 1.34 16.90 -11.99
CA LYS A 9 2.45 16.21 -11.29
C LYS A 9 2.02 15.62 -9.95
N TYR A 10 1.08 16.27 -9.29
CA TYR A 10 0.59 15.90 -7.96
C TYR A 10 -0.93 15.81 -7.96
N LEU A 11 -1.46 14.75 -7.36
CA LEU A 11 -2.88 14.59 -7.10
C LEU A 11 -3.08 14.12 -5.68
N GLU A 12 -3.79 14.92 -4.90
CA GLU A 12 -4.32 14.50 -3.60
C GLU A 12 -5.84 14.42 -3.67
N ILE A 13 -6.38 13.27 -3.29
CA ILE A 13 -7.80 13.07 -3.05
C ILE A 13 -7.96 12.72 -1.58
N ASN A 14 -8.07 13.78 -0.78
CA ASN A 14 -8.32 13.66 0.63
C ASN A 14 -9.81 13.45 0.86
N ASN A 15 -10.14 12.65 1.87
CA ASN A 15 -11.50 12.56 2.36
C ASN A 15 -11.53 12.89 3.85
N ASN A 16 -12.52 13.71 4.25
CA ASN A 16 -12.76 14.02 5.64
C ASN A 16 -12.90 12.72 6.46
N TRP A 17 -12.48 12.69 7.71
CA TRP A 17 -12.49 11.49 8.56
C TRP A 17 -13.85 10.78 8.61
N TYR A 18 -14.94 11.53 8.44
CA TYR A 18 -16.31 11.03 8.59
C TYR A 18 -16.94 10.43 7.33
N ARG A 19 -16.30 10.54 6.16
CA ARG A 19 -16.85 9.95 4.93
C ARG A 19 -15.79 9.10 4.25
N SER A 20 -16.21 7.95 3.72
CA SER A 20 -15.40 7.19 2.78
C SER A 20 -15.73 7.69 1.37
N ILE A 21 -14.77 7.57 0.46
CA ILE A 21 -15.05 7.87 -0.94
C ILE A 21 -15.95 6.73 -1.41
N PRO A 22 -17.07 6.98 -2.11
CA PRO A 22 -17.89 5.91 -2.64
C PRO A 22 -17.04 4.95 -3.48
N SER A 23 -17.21 3.64 -3.31
CA SER A 23 -16.47 2.63 -4.09
C SER A 23 -16.58 2.85 -5.60
N SER A 24 -17.75 3.33 -6.07
CA SER A 24 -17.95 3.72 -7.46
C SER A 24 -16.92 4.73 -7.98
N PHE A 25 -16.38 5.62 -7.15
CA PHE A 25 -15.34 6.57 -7.54
C PHE A 25 -13.99 5.89 -7.85
N LEU A 26 -13.70 4.74 -7.26
CA LEU A 26 -12.45 4.01 -7.48
C LEU A 26 -12.32 3.60 -8.96
N SER A 27 -13.41 3.19 -9.60
CA SER A 27 -13.45 2.88 -11.03
C SER A 27 -13.12 4.10 -11.92
N PHE A 28 -13.65 5.27 -11.58
CA PHE A 28 -13.37 6.53 -12.30
C PHE A 28 -11.90 6.95 -12.12
N LEU A 29 -11.40 6.88 -10.89
CA LEU A 29 -10.01 7.20 -10.58
C LEU A 29 -9.05 6.27 -11.31
N THR A 30 -9.30 4.95 -11.26
CA THR A 30 -8.53 3.92 -11.95
C THR A 30 -8.49 4.16 -13.46
N THR A 31 -9.64 4.46 -14.07
CA THR A 31 -9.73 4.77 -15.50
C THR A 31 -8.94 6.03 -15.85
N GLY A 32 -9.05 7.07 -15.04
CA GLY A 32 -8.31 8.32 -15.24
C GLY A 32 -6.79 8.14 -15.14
N LEU A 33 -6.32 7.40 -14.13
CA LEU A 33 -4.90 7.14 -13.88
C LEU A 33 -4.24 6.26 -14.95
N ARG A 34 -4.99 5.32 -15.54
CA ARG A 34 -4.50 4.45 -16.63
C ARG A 34 -3.96 5.23 -17.82
N HIS A 35 -4.54 6.39 -18.09
CA HIS A 35 -4.17 7.24 -19.22
C HIS A 35 -3.26 8.40 -18.83
N ASN A 36 -3.03 8.62 -17.54
CA ASN A 36 -2.21 9.73 -17.09
C ASN A 36 -0.71 9.36 -17.14
N THR A 37 0.04 10.11 -17.93
CA THR A 37 1.49 9.90 -18.12
C THR A 37 2.35 10.97 -17.44
N SER A 38 1.76 11.91 -16.70
CA SER A 38 2.49 13.04 -16.12
C SER A 38 2.64 12.97 -14.62
N LEU A 39 1.75 12.25 -13.94
CA LEU A 39 1.63 12.20 -12.49
C LEU A 39 2.85 11.52 -11.87
N GLN A 40 3.43 12.20 -10.89
CA GLN A 40 4.61 11.76 -10.15
C GLN A 40 4.27 11.39 -8.71
N GLN A 41 3.24 12.04 -8.15
CA GLN A 41 2.85 11.88 -6.76
C GLN A 41 1.34 11.71 -6.67
N LEU A 42 0.91 10.64 -5.99
CA LEU A 42 -0.49 10.33 -5.76
C LEU A 42 -0.74 10.10 -4.27
N SER A 43 -1.66 10.86 -3.69
CA SER A 43 -2.19 10.61 -2.35
C SER A 43 -3.69 10.45 -2.39
N VAL A 44 -4.21 9.30 -1.96
CA VAL A 44 -5.65 9.02 -2.05
C VAL A 44 -6.17 8.31 -0.80
N SER A 45 -7.38 8.67 -0.35
CA SER A 45 -8.12 7.91 0.65
C SER A 45 -9.28 7.16 -0.02
N ILE A 46 -9.18 5.84 -0.14
CA ILE A 46 -10.11 5.00 -0.92
C ILE A 46 -10.64 3.83 -0.10
N PRO A 47 -11.85 3.32 -0.39
CA PRO A 47 -12.36 2.14 0.26
C PRO A 47 -11.52 0.92 -0.10
N LEU A 48 -11.24 0.07 0.90
CA LEU A 48 -10.59 -1.21 0.70
C LEU A 48 -11.65 -2.28 0.41
N ASN A 49 -11.70 -2.71 -0.84
CA ASN A 49 -12.62 -3.74 -1.32
C ASN A 49 -11.95 -4.54 -2.46
N GLU A 50 -12.70 -5.40 -3.14
CA GLU A 50 -12.19 -6.29 -4.19
C GLU A 50 -11.60 -5.55 -5.40
N GLU A 51 -12.03 -4.31 -5.68
CA GLU A 51 -11.53 -3.51 -6.80
C GLU A 51 -10.10 -2.99 -6.57
N ILE A 52 -9.56 -3.12 -5.34
CA ILE A 52 -8.24 -2.58 -5.01
C ILE A 52 -7.13 -3.18 -5.87
N ARG A 53 -7.25 -4.46 -6.23
CA ARG A 53 -6.30 -5.14 -7.11
C ARG A 53 -6.19 -4.43 -8.45
N THR A 54 -7.34 -4.08 -9.06
CA THR A 54 -7.38 -3.39 -10.35
C THR A 54 -6.80 -1.99 -10.25
N PHE A 55 -7.09 -1.25 -9.16
CA PHE A 55 -6.50 0.06 -8.93
C PHE A 55 -4.97 -0.02 -8.83
N ILE A 56 -4.44 -0.89 -7.97
CA ILE A 56 -3.00 -1.05 -7.78
C ILE A 56 -2.29 -1.57 -9.04
N ASN A 57 -2.93 -2.44 -9.82
CA ASN A 57 -2.41 -2.88 -11.13
C ASN A 57 -2.32 -1.74 -12.15
N VAL A 58 -3.19 -0.74 -12.08
CA VAL A 58 -3.04 0.47 -12.91
C VAL A 58 -1.89 1.33 -12.41
N ILE A 59 -1.71 1.43 -11.09
CA ILE A 59 -0.56 2.14 -10.52
C ILE A 59 0.77 1.51 -10.93
N SER A 60 0.86 0.17 -10.96
CA SER A 60 2.09 -0.54 -11.34
C SER A 60 2.53 -0.26 -12.79
N GLN A 61 1.59 0.13 -13.66
CA GLN A 61 1.86 0.49 -15.05
C GLN A 61 2.27 1.97 -15.21
N ASN A 62 2.15 2.79 -14.17
CA ASN A 62 2.47 4.21 -14.23
C ASN A 62 3.93 4.48 -13.83
N ASN A 63 4.84 4.32 -14.80
CA ASN A 63 6.29 4.47 -14.59
C ASN A 63 6.73 5.89 -14.17
N ASN A 64 5.86 6.89 -14.31
CA ASN A 64 6.16 8.26 -13.89
C ASN A 64 5.89 8.48 -12.39
N LEU A 65 5.07 7.62 -11.77
CA LEU A 65 4.71 7.74 -10.37
C LEU A 65 5.89 7.33 -9.48
N THR A 66 6.44 8.29 -8.74
CA THR A 66 7.56 8.05 -7.83
C THR A 66 7.13 8.03 -6.37
N GLU A 67 5.97 8.58 -6.04
CA GLU A 67 5.46 8.62 -4.67
C GLU A 67 3.99 8.24 -4.61
N LEU A 68 3.67 7.29 -3.74
CA LEU A 68 2.33 6.78 -3.54
C LEU A 68 1.97 6.79 -2.05
N LYS A 69 0.87 7.46 -1.71
CA LYS A 69 0.23 7.38 -0.41
C LYS A 69 -1.20 6.89 -0.56
N VAL A 70 -1.48 5.68 -0.08
CA VAL A 70 -2.83 5.11 -0.08
C VAL A 70 -3.33 4.97 1.34
N ASN A 71 -4.50 5.56 1.60
CA ASN A 71 -5.22 5.43 2.84
C ASN A 71 -6.47 4.59 2.62
N PHE A 72 -6.36 3.32 2.97
CA PHE A 72 -7.43 2.35 2.98
C PHE A 72 -8.41 2.63 4.10
N ARG A 73 -9.69 2.72 3.72
CA ARG A 73 -10.80 2.90 4.65
C ARG A 73 -11.83 1.79 4.46
N PRO A 74 -12.67 1.54 5.48
CA PRO A 74 -13.89 0.76 5.27
C PRO A 74 -14.75 1.35 4.15
N ASP A 75 -15.39 0.49 3.36
CA ASP A 75 -16.44 0.91 2.44
C ASP A 75 -17.60 1.57 3.20
N GLN A 76 -18.29 2.51 2.55
CA GLN A 76 -19.47 3.17 3.10
C GLN A 76 -20.58 2.17 3.49
N SER A 77 -20.63 0.98 2.87
CA SER A 77 -21.56 -0.09 3.23
C SER A 77 -21.37 -0.59 4.66
N TYR A 78 -20.18 -0.41 5.24
CA TYR A 78 -19.83 -0.81 6.61
C TYR A 78 -20.00 0.32 7.62
N SER A 79 -20.70 1.40 7.24
CA SER A 79 -20.93 2.56 8.13
C SER A 79 -21.69 2.23 9.42
N ASN A 80 -22.53 1.19 9.38
CA ASN A 80 -23.30 0.73 10.54
C ASN A 80 -22.61 -0.39 11.33
N CYS A 81 -21.45 -0.86 10.90
CA CYS A 81 -20.72 -1.93 11.58
C CYS A 81 -20.06 -1.43 12.88
N SER A 82 -19.96 -2.31 13.87
CA SER A 82 -19.12 -2.08 15.04
C SER A 82 -17.64 -2.01 14.66
N GLU A 83 -16.81 -1.48 15.56
CA GLU A 83 -15.35 -1.44 15.34
C GLU A 83 -14.76 -2.87 15.25
N GLU A 84 -15.29 -3.81 16.03
CA GLU A 84 -14.90 -5.22 15.98
C GLU A 84 -15.28 -5.88 14.64
N GLU A 85 -16.49 -5.59 14.12
CA GLU A 85 -16.93 -6.09 12.82
C GLU A 85 -16.07 -5.52 11.68
N LYS A 86 -15.76 -4.21 11.73
CA LYS A 86 -14.83 -3.59 10.79
C LYS A 86 -13.47 -4.26 10.83
N LYS A 87 -12.94 -4.53 12.03
CA LYS A 87 -11.67 -5.27 12.20
C LYS A 87 -11.70 -6.64 11.57
N GLN A 88 -12.77 -7.41 11.76
CA GLN A 88 -12.91 -8.73 11.17
C GLN A 88 -12.95 -8.70 9.63
N ILE A 89 -13.52 -7.65 9.04
CA ILE A 89 -13.60 -7.47 7.57
C ILE A 89 -12.29 -6.91 7.00
N MET A 90 -11.74 -5.87 7.62
CA MET A 90 -10.59 -5.13 7.11
C MET A 90 -9.29 -5.93 7.22
N THR A 91 -9.14 -6.77 8.23
CA THR A 91 -7.90 -7.56 8.45
C THR A 91 -7.58 -8.48 7.26
N PRO A 92 -8.47 -9.39 6.82
CA PRO A 92 -8.19 -10.23 5.65
C PRO A 92 -8.06 -9.40 4.37
N LEU A 93 -8.88 -8.36 4.18
CA LEU A 93 -8.74 -7.48 3.01
C LEU A 93 -7.38 -6.79 2.96
N PHE A 94 -6.85 -6.37 4.10
CA PHE A 94 -5.55 -5.73 4.18
C PHE A 94 -4.44 -6.70 3.77
N TYR A 95 -4.36 -7.88 4.39
CA TYR A 95 -3.29 -8.83 4.10
C TYR A 95 -3.45 -9.46 2.70
N GLU A 96 -4.62 -9.99 2.37
CA GLU A 96 -4.83 -10.84 1.18
C GLU A 96 -5.12 -10.03 -0.10
N GLN A 97 -5.58 -8.79 0.03
CA GLN A 97 -5.87 -7.92 -1.12
C GLN A 97 -4.84 -6.81 -1.23
N ALA A 98 -4.80 -5.90 -0.25
CA ALA A 98 -3.98 -4.70 -0.34
C ALA A 98 -2.48 -5.03 -0.32
N LEU A 99 -2.01 -5.80 0.66
CA LEU A 99 -0.59 -6.12 0.82
C LEU A 99 -0.10 -6.94 -0.36
N HIS A 100 -0.85 -7.97 -0.74
CA HIS A 100 -0.54 -8.78 -1.91
C HIS A 100 -0.46 -7.96 -3.20
N ALA A 101 -1.44 -7.08 -3.47
CA ALA A 101 -1.42 -6.23 -4.65
C ALA A 101 -0.25 -5.23 -4.65
N VAL A 102 0.04 -4.63 -3.49
CA VAL A 102 1.18 -3.71 -3.32
C VAL A 102 2.51 -4.42 -3.55
N THR A 103 2.68 -5.64 -3.04
CA THR A 103 3.89 -6.43 -3.27
C THR A 103 4.09 -6.69 -4.77
N ASN A 104 3.03 -7.12 -5.48
CA ASN A 104 3.09 -7.32 -6.93
C ASN A 104 3.37 -6.02 -7.71
N MET A 105 2.82 -4.89 -7.24
CA MET A 105 3.15 -3.57 -7.79
C MET A 105 4.62 -3.26 -7.61
N LEU A 106 5.19 -3.41 -6.41
CA LEU A 106 6.62 -3.17 -6.16
C LEU A 106 7.53 -4.11 -6.97
N GLN A 107 7.09 -5.33 -7.28
CA GLN A 107 7.90 -6.23 -8.12
C GLN A 107 7.95 -5.81 -9.59
N SER A 108 6.87 -5.21 -10.10
CA SER A 108 6.74 -4.83 -11.52
C SER A 108 7.10 -3.37 -11.78
N HIS A 109 6.91 -2.51 -10.79
CA HIS A 109 7.19 -1.09 -10.84
C HIS A 109 8.59 -0.83 -10.30
N THR A 110 9.38 0.02 -10.98
CA THR A 110 10.79 0.23 -10.62
C THR A 110 11.10 1.65 -10.16
N THR A 111 10.17 2.59 -10.24
CA THR A 111 10.44 4.03 -10.02
C THR A 111 9.82 4.57 -8.73
N ILE A 112 8.98 3.81 -8.02
CA ILE A 112 8.50 4.21 -6.69
C ILE A 112 9.68 4.33 -5.72
N ARG A 113 9.82 5.53 -5.15
CA ARG A 113 10.81 5.90 -4.14
C ARG A 113 10.20 6.00 -2.75
N LEU A 114 8.95 6.45 -2.68
CA LEU A 114 8.21 6.60 -1.43
C LEU A 114 6.86 5.89 -1.51
N LEU A 115 6.61 5.02 -0.55
CA LEU A 115 5.32 4.34 -0.39
C LEU A 115 4.79 4.52 1.03
N MET A 116 3.57 5.04 1.15
CA MET A 116 2.84 5.14 2.42
C MET A 116 1.53 4.38 2.31
N ILE A 117 1.36 3.38 3.18
CA ILE A 117 0.14 2.59 3.29
C ILE A 117 -0.46 2.91 4.65
N VAL A 118 -1.70 3.38 4.64
CA VAL A 118 -2.49 3.60 5.86
C VAL A 118 -3.70 2.67 5.77
N CYS A 119 -3.90 1.81 6.75
CA CYS A 119 -5.08 0.95 6.85
C CYS A 119 -5.47 0.83 8.31
N ARG A 120 -6.38 1.70 8.75
CA ARG A 120 -6.90 1.63 10.11
C ARG A 120 -7.89 0.47 10.23
N ASP A 121 -8.27 0.18 11.46
CA ASP A 121 -9.33 -0.79 11.78
C ASP A 121 -8.94 -2.22 11.39
N ILE A 122 -7.68 -2.62 11.54
CA ILE A 122 -7.28 -4.03 11.47
C ILE A 122 -7.18 -4.62 12.87
N ASN A 123 -7.32 -5.95 12.97
CA ASN A 123 -7.11 -6.68 14.21
C ASN A 123 -5.60 -6.88 14.41
N GLU A 124 -5.03 -6.07 15.29
CA GLU A 124 -3.59 -6.04 15.60
C GLU A 124 -3.09 -7.39 16.16
N GLU A 125 -3.94 -8.17 16.84
CA GLU A 125 -3.56 -9.45 17.46
C GLU A 125 -3.66 -10.65 16.50
N SER A 126 -4.25 -10.46 15.32
CA SER A 126 -4.52 -11.56 14.40
C SER A 126 -3.27 -11.94 13.62
N SER A 127 -2.99 -13.24 13.59
CA SER A 127 -1.88 -13.81 12.84
C SER A 127 -2.33 -15.14 12.23
N GLN A 128 -2.18 -15.26 10.92
CA GLN A 128 -2.44 -16.50 10.18
C GLN A 128 -1.18 -16.89 9.39
N PRO A 129 -0.88 -18.19 9.21
CA PRO A 129 0.32 -18.63 8.50
C PRO A 129 0.47 -18.03 7.09
N ASN A 130 -0.62 -17.97 6.33
CA ASN A 130 -0.66 -17.34 5.00
C ASN A 130 -0.33 -15.84 5.05
N TRP A 131 -0.74 -15.12 6.09
CA TRP A 131 -0.42 -13.70 6.22
C TRP A 131 1.05 -13.48 6.60
N ILE A 132 1.65 -14.40 7.36
CA ILE A 132 3.10 -14.38 7.62
C ILE A 132 3.86 -14.44 6.28
N GLU A 133 3.52 -15.39 5.41
CA GLU A 133 4.16 -15.52 4.10
C GLU A 133 4.01 -14.25 3.24
N LEU A 134 2.83 -13.64 3.24
CA LEU A 134 2.59 -12.38 2.51
C LEU A 134 3.46 -11.22 3.05
N VAL A 135 3.61 -11.11 4.37
CA VAL A 135 4.44 -10.09 5.01
C VAL A 135 5.93 -10.35 4.75
N GLN A 136 6.38 -11.60 4.80
CA GLN A 136 7.75 -11.97 4.44
C GLN A 136 8.06 -11.58 3.00
N HIS A 137 7.16 -11.91 2.07
CA HIS A 137 7.33 -11.61 0.65
C HIS A 137 7.35 -10.10 0.36
N LEU A 138 6.55 -9.32 1.08
CA LEU A 138 6.59 -7.86 1.05
C LEU A 138 7.99 -7.36 1.45
N TYR A 139 8.54 -7.82 2.58
CA TYR A 139 9.85 -7.36 3.04
C TYR A 139 10.98 -7.75 2.11
N GLU A 140 10.96 -8.97 1.57
CA GLU A 140 11.93 -9.36 0.54
C GLU A 140 11.90 -8.42 -0.65
N THR A 141 10.70 -8.07 -1.12
CA THR A 141 10.50 -7.15 -2.23
C THR A 141 10.99 -5.74 -1.90
N ILE A 142 10.67 -5.22 -0.70
CA ILE A 142 11.11 -3.88 -0.25
C ILE A 142 12.63 -3.75 -0.26
N PHE A 143 13.33 -4.74 0.31
CA PHE A 143 14.78 -4.66 0.50
C PHE A 143 15.56 -4.80 -0.80
N ILE A 144 14.99 -5.35 -1.86
CA ILE A 144 15.65 -5.46 -3.18
C ILE A 144 15.03 -4.55 -4.24
N HIS A 145 14.03 -3.74 -3.88
CA HIS A 145 13.40 -2.83 -4.84
C HIS A 145 14.43 -1.82 -5.37
N PRO A 146 14.52 -1.57 -6.68
CA PRO A 146 15.59 -0.75 -7.26
C PRO A 146 15.56 0.70 -6.80
N SER A 147 14.38 1.32 -6.67
CA SER A 147 14.26 2.75 -6.34
C SER A 147 13.68 3.06 -4.96
N LEU A 148 13.20 2.07 -4.21
CA LEU A 148 12.46 2.35 -2.97
C LEU A 148 13.46 2.86 -1.92
N GLU A 149 13.15 4.02 -1.34
CA GLU A 149 13.95 4.69 -0.32
C GLU A 149 13.22 4.70 1.01
N TYR A 150 11.89 4.86 0.98
CA TYR A 150 11.05 4.96 2.16
C TYR A 150 9.76 4.18 2.00
N ILE A 151 9.43 3.40 3.01
CA ILE A 151 8.11 2.80 3.17
C ILE A 151 7.58 3.01 4.58
N GLN A 152 6.31 3.43 4.67
CA GLN A 152 5.56 3.48 5.90
C GLN A 152 4.31 2.64 5.81
N ILE A 153 4.08 1.82 6.83
CA ILE A 153 2.82 1.07 7.01
C ILE A 153 2.23 1.53 8.35
N PHE A 154 1.09 2.22 8.27
CA PHE A 154 0.34 2.68 9.43
C PHE A 154 -0.96 1.88 9.54
N THR A 155 -1.11 1.14 10.62
CA THR A 155 -2.24 0.21 10.80
C THR A 155 -3.15 0.56 11.98
N GLY A 156 -2.77 1.51 12.83
CA GLY A 156 -3.57 1.84 14.00
C GLY A 156 -2.79 2.57 15.07
N ILE A 157 -3.14 2.30 16.31
CA ILE A 157 -2.45 2.85 17.48
C ILE A 157 -1.22 1.99 17.80
N LEU A 158 -1.35 0.67 17.64
CA LEU A 158 -0.24 -0.25 17.82
C LEU A 158 0.09 -0.91 16.48
N THR A 159 1.39 -1.09 16.26
CA THR A 159 1.87 -1.88 15.14
C THR A 159 1.54 -3.36 15.41
N PRO A 160 0.82 -4.06 14.50
CA PRO A 160 0.57 -5.48 14.61
C PRO A 160 1.87 -6.25 14.85
N PRO A 161 1.94 -7.14 15.86
CA PRO A 161 3.10 -7.99 16.08
C PRO A 161 3.49 -8.76 14.83
N LEU A 162 2.52 -9.19 14.02
CA LEU A 162 2.77 -9.85 12.73
C LEU A 162 3.71 -9.05 11.81
N LEU A 163 3.51 -7.73 11.65
CA LEU A 163 4.38 -6.90 10.80
C LEU A 163 5.76 -6.72 11.45
N LYS A 164 5.77 -6.41 12.75
CA LYS A 164 6.97 -6.06 13.51
C LYS A 164 7.90 -7.24 13.72
N ASP A 165 7.36 -8.35 14.19
CA ASP A 165 8.12 -9.55 14.55
C ASP A 165 8.66 -10.24 13.30
N THR A 166 7.86 -10.33 12.22
CA THR A 166 8.35 -10.84 10.93
C THR A 166 9.54 -10.04 10.42
N LEU A 167 9.49 -8.70 10.47
CA LEU A 167 10.62 -7.87 10.09
C LEU A 167 11.84 -8.12 10.98
N LYS A 168 11.63 -8.22 12.30
CA LYS A 168 12.69 -8.45 13.28
C LYS A 168 13.40 -9.78 13.04
N ASP A 169 12.63 -10.84 12.79
CA ASP A 169 13.15 -12.20 12.61
C ASP A 169 13.97 -12.33 11.32
N GLN A 170 13.55 -11.65 10.25
CA GLN A 170 14.24 -11.74 8.95
C GLN A 170 15.26 -10.61 8.71
N LYS A 171 15.36 -9.62 9.61
CA LYS A 171 16.13 -8.38 9.40
C LYS A 171 17.55 -8.61 8.89
N LYS A 172 18.27 -9.56 9.50
CA LYS A 172 19.65 -9.85 9.12
C LYS A 172 19.72 -10.38 7.68
N THR A 173 18.91 -11.38 7.35
CA THR A 173 18.84 -11.99 6.02
C THR A 173 18.47 -10.97 4.95
N LEU A 174 17.52 -10.08 5.23
CA LEU A 174 17.10 -9.01 4.32
C LEU A 174 18.23 -8.02 4.03
N ILE A 175 18.99 -7.62 5.07
CA ILE A 175 20.15 -6.72 4.92
C ILE A 175 21.28 -7.40 4.14
N ASP A 176 21.59 -8.64 4.46
CA ASP A 176 22.66 -9.40 3.79
C ASP A 176 22.32 -9.59 2.30
N ARG A 177 21.06 -9.90 1.99
CA ARG A 177 20.55 -9.98 0.61
C ARG A 177 20.64 -8.64 -0.12
N HIS A 178 20.18 -7.55 0.49
CA HIS A 178 20.27 -6.21 -0.08
C HIS A 178 21.72 -5.82 -0.42
N ARG A 179 22.67 -6.04 0.50
CA ARG A 179 24.09 -5.72 0.27
C ARG A 179 24.71 -6.55 -0.85
N LYS A 180 24.24 -7.78 -1.04
CA LYS A 180 24.69 -8.66 -2.13
C LYS A 180 24.11 -8.22 -3.48
N GLU A 181 22.82 -7.92 -3.54
CA GLU A 181 22.12 -7.60 -4.78
C GLU A 181 22.29 -6.13 -5.22
N GLN A 182 22.47 -5.21 -4.26
CA GLN A 182 22.52 -3.76 -4.47
C GLN A 182 23.61 -3.09 -3.60
N PRO A 183 24.91 -3.43 -3.79
CA PRO A 183 26.00 -3.06 -2.88
C PRO A 183 26.21 -1.55 -2.68
N HIS A 184 25.79 -0.73 -3.64
CA HIS A 184 25.96 0.73 -3.60
C HIS A 184 24.71 1.48 -3.18
N LYS A 185 23.59 0.79 -3.00
CA LYS A 185 22.33 1.42 -2.62
C LYS A 185 22.23 1.48 -1.09
N PRO A 186 21.74 2.60 -0.52
CA PRO A 186 21.33 2.62 0.89
C PRO A 186 20.18 1.64 1.16
N LEU A 187 20.14 1.12 2.39
CA LEU A 187 18.99 0.34 2.86
C LEU A 187 17.72 1.22 2.85
N PRO A 188 16.57 0.68 2.42
CA PRO A 188 15.30 1.40 2.51
C PRO A 188 14.94 1.64 3.98
N ILE A 189 14.36 2.80 4.26
CA ILE A 189 13.81 3.13 5.57
C ILE A 189 12.42 2.51 5.68
N VAL A 190 12.26 1.60 6.65
CA VAL A 190 11.00 0.90 6.91
C VAL A 190 10.44 1.37 8.24
N HIS A 191 9.33 2.11 8.20
CA HIS A 191 8.61 2.59 9.38
C HIS A 191 7.27 1.87 9.52
N LEU A 192 7.04 1.29 10.70
CA LEU A 192 5.79 0.62 11.04
C LEU A 192 5.16 1.38 12.22
N TYR A 193 3.88 1.72 12.10
CA TYR A 193 3.09 2.42 13.11
C TYR A 193 1.78 1.70 13.38
#